data_AF-A0A1A6BFJ1-F1
#
_entry.id   AF-A0A1A6BFJ1-F1
#
_cell.length_a   1.000
_cell.length_b   1.000
_cell.length_c   1.000
_cell.angle_alpha   90.00
_cell.angle_beta   90.00
_cell.angle_gamma   90.00
#
_symmetry.space_group_name_H-M   'P 1'
#
loop_
_entity.id
_entity.type
_entity.pdbx_description
1 polymer ?
#
loop_
_entity_poly.entity_id
_entity_poly.type
_entity_poly.pdbx_seq_one_letter_code
_entity_poly.pdbx_strand_id
1 'polypeptide(L)'
;MYLKNALRGITTAALVGGFACAGLATASADPTEAFAGSLSKGYSSSNCSSQAVSEVQSAFPTVQAVLACGQNSDSSGPASAKYFQFPNSADLASAFTKLIGSDTLTNCGDAKSPTVWHQGSSTVSAGQVACGTDDGKAEVIWTVDAKNVLAFVRAPGGDTSSLYQWWRTNG
;
A
#
# COMPACT_ATOMS: atom_id res chain seq x y z
N MET A 1 71.06 47.28 33.77
CA MET A 1 71.24 46.83 35.18
C MET A 1 69.87 46.63 35.80
N TYR A 2 69.70 45.56 36.58
CA TYR A 2 68.53 45.12 37.37
C TYR A 2 67.43 44.23 36.74
N LEU A 3 67.75 42.94 36.85
CA LEU A 3 66.96 41.71 37.08
C LEU A 3 65.67 41.86 37.92
N LYS A 4 64.58 41.12 37.58
CA LYS A 4 64.07 39.94 38.35
C LYS A 4 62.72 39.39 37.81
N ASN A 5 62.66 38.05 37.84
CA ASN A 5 61.57 37.12 37.51
C ASN A 5 60.21 37.41 38.17
N ALA A 6 59.13 36.96 37.52
CA ALA A 6 58.15 36.06 38.15
C ALA A 6 57.36 35.26 37.09
N LEU A 7 57.42 33.94 37.20
CA LEU A 7 56.63 32.94 36.46
C LEU A 7 55.31 32.69 37.22
N ARG A 8 54.20 32.42 36.51
CA ARG A 8 53.19 31.35 36.77
C ARG A 8 51.79 31.76 36.30
N GLY A 9 51.11 30.83 35.61
CA GLY A 9 49.64 30.81 35.51
C GLY A 9 49.09 30.32 34.17
N ILE A 10 49.20 29.02 33.90
CA ILE A 10 48.47 28.34 32.81
C ILE A 10 47.01 28.18 33.23
N THR A 11 46.06 28.55 32.37
CA THR A 11 44.80 27.78 32.26
C THR A 11 44.22 27.94 30.86
N THR A 12 44.45 26.94 30.03
CA THR A 12 43.83 26.74 28.72
C THR A 12 42.40 26.24 28.93
N ALA A 13 41.40 26.96 28.44
CA ALA A 13 40.06 26.42 28.25
C ALA A 13 39.75 26.47 26.74
N ALA A 14 40.17 25.43 26.02
CA ALA A 14 39.71 25.20 24.67
C ALA A 14 38.27 24.68 24.74
N LEU A 15 37.30 25.53 24.40
CA LEU A 15 35.93 25.10 24.13
C LEU A 15 35.92 24.32 22.82
N VAL A 16 36.12 23.01 22.91
CA VAL A 16 35.81 22.08 21.83
C VAL A 16 34.28 22.02 21.73
N GLY A 17 33.73 22.89 20.87
CA GLY A 17 32.33 22.82 20.47
C GLY A 17 32.10 21.56 19.64
N GLY A 18 31.73 20.47 20.29
CA GLY A 18 31.27 19.26 19.62
C GLY A 18 29.97 19.55 18.88
N PHE A 19 30.03 19.57 17.54
CA PHE A 19 28.85 19.45 16.70
C PHE A 19 28.34 18.02 16.84
N ALA A 20 27.38 17.82 17.74
CA ALA A 20 26.59 16.59 17.75
C ALA A 20 25.70 16.60 16.51
N CYS A 21 26.01 15.79 15.51
CA CYS A 21 25.06 15.41 14.48
C CYS A 21 23.94 14.62 15.18
N ALA A 22 22.94 15.33 15.70
CA ALA A 22 21.65 14.73 16.03
C ALA A 22 21.16 14.05 14.74
N GLY A 23 21.04 12.72 14.81
CA GLY A 23 20.67 11.90 13.66
C GLY A 23 19.46 12.50 12.98
N LEU A 24 19.54 12.64 11.66
CA LEU A 24 18.37 12.86 10.82
C LEU A 24 17.46 11.66 11.09
N ALA A 25 16.45 11.83 11.94
CA ALA A 25 15.27 11.01 11.85
C ALA A 25 14.73 11.29 10.44
N THR A 26 15.05 10.41 9.48
CA THR A 26 14.31 10.35 8.23
C THR A 26 12.85 10.23 8.65
N ALA A 27 12.08 11.30 8.45
CA ALA A 27 10.64 11.23 8.58
C ALA A 27 10.20 10.02 7.74
N SER A 28 9.69 8.99 8.40
CA SER A 28 9.12 7.85 7.68
C SER A 28 7.93 8.41 6.92
N ALA A 29 7.98 8.39 5.60
CA ALA A 29 6.82 8.73 4.79
C ALA A 29 5.65 7.80 5.18
N ASP A 30 4.43 8.33 5.15
CA ASP A 30 3.25 7.50 5.38
C ASP A 30 3.19 6.46 4.23
N PRO A 31 3.21 5.15 4.52
CA PRO A 31 3.23 4.12 3.49
C PRO A 31 2.00 4.17 2.57
N THR A 32 0.91 4.79 3.02
CA THR A 32 -0.35 4.92 2.28
C THR A 32 -0.38 6.09 1.30
N GLU A 33 0.59 7.01 1.36
CA GLU A 33 0.61 8.24 0.55
C GLU A 33 0.56 7.94 -0.96
N ALA A 34 1.31 6.93 -1.41
CA ALA A 34 1.34 6.48 -2.80
C ALA A 34 -0.02 5.94 -3.30
N PHE A 35 -0.93 5.59 -2.37
CA PHE A 35 -2.24 4.98 -2.62
C PHE A 35 -3.40 5.88 -2.17
N ALA A 36 -3.13 7.16 -1.91
CA ALA A 36 -4.13 8.11 -1.43
C ALA A 36 -5.37 8.13 -2.35
N GLY A 37 -6.54 7.88 -1.78
CA GLY A 37 -7.82 7.79 -2.49
C GLY A 37 -7.98 6.56 -3.39
N SER A 38 -7.16 5.54 -3.24
CA SER A 38 -7.39 4.17 -3.77
C SER A 38 -7.69 3.18 -2.63
N LEU A 39 -7.44 3.57 -1.38
CA LEU A 39 -7.67 2.72 -0.22
C LEU A 39 -9.15 2.57 0.06
N SER A 40 -9.55 1.32 0.28
CA SER A 40 -10.88 1.02 0.78
C SER A 40 -11.01 1.50 2.23
N LYS A 41 -12.21 1.90 2.62
CA LYS A 41 -12.55 2.36 3.97
C LYS A 41 -12.11 1.32 5.00
N GLY A 42 -11.49 1.82 6.08
CA GLY A 42 -10.97 1.00 7.17
C GLY A 42 -9.54 0.49 6.98
N TYR A 43 -8.87 0.88 5.88
CA TYR A 43 -7.43 0.74 5.72
C TYR A 43 -6.73 2.10 5.88
N SER A 44 -5.63 2.11 6.64
CA SER A 44 -4.80 3.28 6.89
C SER A 44 -3.39 2.83 7.31
N SER A 45 -2.49 3.78 7.60
CA SER A 45 -1.16 3.47 8.15
C SER A 45 -1.19 2.74 9.49
N SER A 46 -2.34 2.66 10.17
CA SER A 46 -2.49 1.87 11.40
C SER A 46 -2.54 0.35 11.20
N ASN A 47 -3.00 -0.12 10.03
CA ASN A 47 -3.15 -1.54 9.71
C ASN A 47 -2.55 -1.91 8.34
N CYS A 48 -1.81 -0.99 7.72
CA CYS A 48 -1.10 -1.18 6.46
C CYS A 48 0.37 -0.81 6.59
N SER A 49 1.22 -1.51 5.85
CA SER A 49 2.65 -1.28 5.78
C SER A 49 3.16 -1.46 4.35
N SER A 50 4.17 -0.68 3.96
CA SER A 50 4.85 -0.90 2.69
C SER A 50 5.49 -2.28 2.66
N GLN A 51 5.30 -3.00 1.55
CA GLN A 51 5.98 -4.26 1.26
C GLN A 51 7.11 -3.98 0.25
N ALA A 52 8.25 -4.65 0.37
CA ALA A 52 9.34 -4.43 -0.57
C ALA A 52 8.95 -4.94 -1.96
N VAL A 53 9.19 -4.12 -3.00
CA VAL A 53 8.91 -4.48 -4.40
C VAL A 53 9.58 -5.79 -4.80
N SER A 54 10.80 -6.04 -4.30
CA SER A 54 11.56 -7.27 -4.56
C SER A 54 10.83 -8.55 -4.14
N GLU A 55 9.92 -8.48 -3.17
CA GLU A 55 9.15 -9.64 -2.71
C GLU A 55 8.08 -10.08 -3.71
N VAL A 56 7.61 -9.18 -4.57
CA VAL A 56 6.53 -9.43 -5.54
C VAL A 56 6.98 -9.30 -6.98
N GLN A 57 8.21 -8.86 -7.23
CA GLN A 57 8.71 -8.54 -8.57
C GLN A 57 8.76 -9.75 -9.52
N SER A 58 8.88 -10.96 -8.99
CA SER A 58 8.77 -12.20 -9.80
C SER A 58 7.37 -12.37 -10.38
N ALA A 59 6.33 -11.97 -9.64
CA ALA A 59 4.95 -11.98 -10.11
C ALA A 59 4.64 -10.72 -10.93
N PHE A 60 5.12 -9.55 -10.50
CA PHE A 60 4.82 -8.26 -11.10
C PHE A 60 6.11 -7.47 -11.38
N PRO A 61 6.79 -7.71 -12.52
CA PRO A 61 8.13 -7.17 -12.78
C PRO A 61 8.23 -5.64 -12.79
N THR A 62 7.13 -4.96 -13.13
CA THR A 62 7.05 -3.51 -13.32
C THR A 62 6.40 -2.77 -12.14
N VAL A 63 6.10 -3.46 -11.04
CA VAL A 63 5.50 -2.84 -9.85
C VAL A 63 6.45 -1.83 -9.21
N GLN A 64 5.91 -0.67 -8.83
CA GLN A 64 6.68 0.45 -8.27
C GLN A 64 6.51 0.62 -6.77
N ALA A 65 5.31 0.33 -6.28
CA ALA A 65 4.98 0.41 -4.86
C ALA A 65 4.01 -0.71 -4.51
N VAL A 66 4.12 -1.20 -3.28
CA VAL A 66 3.25 -2.23 -2.73
C VAL A 66 2.87 -1.85 -1.31
N LEU A 67 1.58 -1.91 -1.02
CA LEU A 67 1.04 -1.74 0.32
C LEU A 67 0.32 -3.04 0.70
N ALA A 68 0.73 -3.63 1.83
CA ALA A 68 0.07 -4.78 2.41
C ALA A 68 -0.67 -4.36 3.67
N CYS A 69 -1.93 -4.75 3.78
CA CYS A 69 -2.79 -4.45 4.91
C CYS A 69 -3.25 -5.73 5.60
N GLY A 70 -3.27 -5.70 6.93
CA GLY A 70 -3.88 -6.73 7.76
C GLY A 70 -5.40 -6.58 7.84
N GLN A 71 -5.97 -6.98 8.98
CA GLN A 71 -7.41 -6.90 9.24
C GLN A 71 -7.94 -5.47 9.04
N ASN A 72 -9.09 -5.35 8.37
CA ASN A 72 -9.80 -4.08 8.25
C ASN A 72 -10.23 -3.56 9.64
N SER A 73 -10.34 -2.24 9.83
CA SER A 73 -10.80 -1.67 11.10
C SER A 73 -12.27 -1.96 11.40
N ASP A 74 -13.08 -2.23 10.37
CA ASP A 74 -14.38 -2.85 10.54
C ASP A 74 -14.18 -4.34 10.83
N SER A 75 -14.61 -4.80 12.01
CA SER A 75 -14.45 -6.20 12.43
C SER A 75 -15.21 -7.21 11.55
N SER A 76 -16.17 -6.73 10.74
CA SER A 76 -16.86 -7.54 9.73
C SER A 76 -16.25 -7.42 8.34
N GLY A 77 -15.22 -6.58 8.18
CA GLY A 77 -14.52 -6.34 6.94
C GLY A 77 -13.53 -7.45 6.58
N PRO A 78 -12.79 -7.26 5.47
CA PRO A 78 -11.87 -8.28 4.97
C PRO A 78 -10.68 -8.52 5.93
N ALA A 79 -10.16 -9.75 5.89
CA ALA A 79 -9.01 -10.15 6.68
C ALA A 79 -7.70 -9.50 6.22
N SER A 80 -7.62 -9.10 4.95
CA SER A 80 -6.45 -8.41 4.40
C SER A 80 -6.80 -7.63 3.14
N ALA A 81 -5.93 -6.70 2.78
CA ALA A 81 -5.88 -6.09 1.46
C ALA A 81 -4.45 -5.98 0.95
N LYS A 82 -4.28 -5.92 -0.37
CA LYS A 82 -3.04 -5.45 -0.98
C LYS A 82 -3.31 -4.47 -2.10
N TYR A 83 -2.39 -3.52 -2.26
CA TYR A 83 -2.41 -2.51 -3.30
C TYR A 83 -1.06 -2.49 -4.01
N PHE A 84 -1.09 -2.38 -5.33
CA PHE A 84 0.09 -2.37 -6.20
C PHE A 84 -0.02 -1.18 -7.14
N GLN A 85 1.05 -0.39 -7.26
CA GLN A 85 1.13 0.72 -8.20
C GLN A 85 2.01 0.35 -9.40
N PHE A 86 1.53 0.68 -10.60
CA PHE A 86 2.21 0.43 -11.87
C PHE A 86 2.55 1.72 -12.61
N PRO A 87 3.58 1.71 -13.47
CA PRO A 87 3.99 2.89 -14.27
C PRO A 87 2.90 3.41 -15.21
N ASN A 88 2.07 2.52 -15.76
CA ASN A 88 1.14 2.84 -16.84
C ASN A 88 0.00 1.81 -16.89
N SER A 89 -0.98 2.10 -17.76
CA SER A 89 -2.18 1.28 -17.93
C SER A 89 -1.92 -0.09 -18.55
N ALA A 90 -0.89 -0.24 -19.40
CA ALA A 90 -0.56 -1.53 -20.01
C ALA A 90 0.01 -2.51 -18.97
N ASP A 91 0.86 -2.01 -18.08
CA ASP A 91 1.39 -2.77 -16.94
C ASP A 91 0.29 -3.13 -15.94
N LEU A 92 -0.60 -2.19 -15.62
CA LEU A 92 -1.78 -2.44 -14.78
C LEU A 92 -2.68 -3.54 -15.38
N ALA A 93 -3.02 -3.44 -16.66
CA ALA A 93 -3.88 -4.42 -17.33
C ALA A 93 -3.25 -5.83 -17.36
N SER A 94 -1.93 -5.90 -17.59
CA SER A 94 -1.18 -7.15 -17.56
C SER A 94 -1.19 -7.77 -16.16
N ALA A 95 -0.98 -6.95 -15.12
CA ALA A 95 -1.00 -7.39 -13.73
C ALA A 95 -2.39 -7.88 -13.30
N PHE A 96 -3.46 -7.15 -13.66
CA PHE A 96 -4.83 -7.55 -13.38
C PHE A 96 -5.15 -8.90 -14.03
N THR A 97 -4.85 -9.06 -15.32
CA THR A 97 -5.07 -10.32 -16.07
C THR A 97 -4.31 -11.49 -15.43
N LYS A 98 -3.07 -11.25 -15.00
CA LYS A 98 -2.26 -12.27 -14.33
C LYS A 98 -2.86 -12.68 -12.99
N LEU A 99 -3.27 -11.71 -12.16
CA LEU A 99 -3.80 -11.98 -10.82
C LEU A 99 -5.15 -12.71 -10.90
N ILE A 100 -6.07 -12.29 -11.75
CA ILE A 100 -7.36 -13.00 -11.89
C ILE A 100 -7.19 -14.39 -12.53
N GLY A 101 -6.09 -14.64 -13.23
CA GLY A 101 -5.76 -15.93 -13.82
C GLY A 101 -5.28 -16.98 -12.80
N SER A 102 -4.89 -16.57 -11.59
CA SER A 102 -4.61 -17.51 -10.49
C SER A 102 -5.84 -17.90 -9.67
N ASP A 103 -6.96 -17.18 -9.85
CA ASP A 103 -8.18 -17.37 -9.08
C ASP A 103 -9.17 -18.32 -9.75
N THR A 104 -10.00 -18.96 -8.93
CA THR A 104 -11.25 -19.55 -9.42
C THR A 104 -12.32 -18.47 -9.49
N LEU A 105 -12.56 -17.94 -10.69
CA LEU A 105 -13.51 -16.84 -10.88
C LEU A 105 -14.96 -17.26 -10.68
N THR A 106 -15.73 -16.37 -10.05
CA THR A 106 -17.17 -16.44 -9.88
C THR A 106 -17.80 -15.13 -10.37
N ASN A 107 -19.12 -15.03 -10.44
CA ASN A 107 -19.73 -13.75 -10.76
C ASN A 107 -19.52 -12.74 -9.62
N CYS A 108 -19.30 -11.47 -9.96
CA CYS A 108 -19.42 -10.36 -9.02
C CYS A 108 -20.90 -10.01 -8.83
N GLY A 109 -21.57 -10.70 -7.89
CA GLY A 109 -23.02 -10.62 -7.75
C GLY A 109 -23.71 -11.15 -9.01
N ASP A 110 -24.52 -10.31 -9.66
CA ASP A 110 -25.22 -10.68 -10.90
C ASP A 110 -24.38 -10.49 -12.17
N ALA A 111 -23.22 -9.82 -12.08
CA ALA A 111 -22.36 -9.55 -13.22
C ALA A 111 -21.28 -10.63 -13.39
N LYS A 112 -21.04 -11.07 -14.62
CA LYS A 112 -19.92 -11.99 -14.92
C LYS A 112 -18.58 -11.30 -14.65
N SER A 113 -17.65 -11.99 -14.00
CA SER A 113 -16.28 -11.50 -13.83
C SER A 113 -15.35 -11.89 -14.99
N PRO A 114 -14.37 -11.05 -15.34
CA PRO A 114 -14.24 -9.66 -14.92
C PRO A 114 -15.32 -8.75 -15.55
N THR A 115 -15.60 -7.62 -14.92
CA THR A 115 -16.54 -6.59 -15.43
C THR A 115 -16.06 -5.17 -15.12
N VAL A 116 -16.69 -4.18 -15.73
CA VAL A 116 -16.42 -2.75 -15.47
C VAL A 116 -17.05 -2.35 -14.15
N TRP A 117 -16.33 -1.57 -13.33
CA TRP A 117 -16.91 -0.92 -12.16
C TRP A 117 -16.86 0.61 -12.27
N HIS A 118 -17.71 1.24 -11.46
CA HIS A 118 -17.91 2.68 -11.44
C HIS A 118 -17.88 3.17 -9.99
N GLN A 119 -17.26 4.33 -9.75
CA GLN A 119 -17.28 4.95 -8.43
C GLN A 119 -18.65 5.58 -8.16
N GLY A 120 -19.29 5.17 -7.05
CA GLY A 120 -20.58 5.72 -6.64
C GLY A 120 -21.65 5.60 -7.73
N SER A 121 -22.25 6.73 -8.12
CA SER A 121 -23.26 6.81 -9.17
C SER A 121 -22.72 7.26 -10.54
N SER A 122 -21.39 7.30 -10.72
CA SER A 122 -20.77 7.71 -11.98
C SER A 122 -21.11 6.73 -13.10
N THR A 123 -21.25 7.22 -14.33
CA THR A 123 -21.32 6.40 -15.55
C THR A 123 -19.97 6.28 -16.26
N VAL A 124 -18.93 6.93 -15.73
CA VAL A 124 -17.56 6.84 -16.22
C VAL A 124 -16.88 5.65 -15.55
N SER A 125 -16.32 4.76 -16.35
CA SER A 125 -15.54 3.61 -15.87
C SER A 125 -14.43 4.06 -14.93
N ALA A 126 -14.37 3.45 -13.75
CA ALA A 126 -13.28 3.63 -12.79
C ALA A 126 -12.21 2.53 -12.91
N GLY A 127 -12.56 1.39 -13.51
CA GLY A 127 -11.65 0.30 -13.81
C GLY A 127 -12.37 -1.03 -14.06
N GLN A 128 -11.64 -2.13 -13.88
CA GLN A 128 -12.14 -3.50 -13.93
C GLN A 128 -12.24 -4.09 -12.53
N VAL A 129 -13.19 -4.99 -12.32
CA VAL A 129 -13.35 -5.77 -11.09
C VAL A 129 -13.58 -7.25 -11.43
N ALA A 130 -13.00 -8.14 -10.64
CA ALA A 130 -13.20 -9.57 -10.69
C ALA A 130 -13.45 -10.11 -9.27
N CYS A 131 -14.27 -11.16 -9.19
CA CYS A 131 -14.61 -11.83 -7.95
C CYS A 131 -14.27 -13.31 -8.09
N GLY A 132 -13.71 -13.91 -7.07
CA GLY A 132 -13.22 -15.28 -7.16
C GLY A 132 -12.71 -15.77 -5.82
N THR A 133 -12.09 -16.95 -5.86
CA THR A 133 -11.41 -17.49 -4.69
C THR A 133 -9.98 -17.88 -5.02
N ASP A 134 -9.07 -17.54 -4.11
CA ASP A 134 -7.69 -18.04 -4.05
C ASP A 134 -7.53 -18.91 -2.80
N ASP A 135 -7.17 -20.18 -2.98
CA ASP A 135 -7.02 -21.17 -1.90
C ASP A 135 -8.27 -21.23 -0.97
N GLY A 136 -9.46 -21.20 -1.58
CA GLY A 136 -10.75 -21.23 -0.88
C GLY A 136 -11.10 -19.96 -0.10
N LYS A 137 -10.30 -18.90 -0.22
CA LYS A 137 -10.57 -17.57 0.38
C LYS A 137 -11.15 -16.65 -0.67
N ALA A 138 -12.25 -15.99 -0.34
CA ALA A 138 -12.94 -15.06 -1.22
C ALA A 138 -12.07 -13.83 -1.47
N GLU A 139 -12.02 -13.42 -2.73
CA GLU A 139 -11.31 -12.25 -3.20
C GLU A 139 -12.23 -11.35 -4.03
N VAL A 140 -12.03 -10.05 -3.87
CA VAL A 140 -12.47 -9.04 -4.84
C VAL A 140 -11.22 -8.30 -5.30
N ILE A 141 -10.93 -8.38 -6.59
CA ILE A 141 -9.75 -7.82 -7.23
C ILE A 141 -10.22 -6.72 -8.17
N TRP A 142 -9.64 -5.52 -8.10
CA TRP A 142 -10.05 -4.41 -8.95
C TRP A 142 -8.89 -3.49 -9.34
N THR A 143 -9.08 -2.74 -10.42
CA THR A 143 -8.17 -1.67 -10.83
C THR A 143 -8.76 -0.30 -10.51
N VAL A 144 -7.89 0.68 -10.26
CA VAL A 144 -8.22 2.11 -10.26
C VAL A 144 -7.43 2.76 -11.40
N ASP A 145 -8.06 2.85 -12.57
CA ASP A 145 -7.37 3.11 -13.83
C ASP A 145 -6.69 4.48 -13.85
N ALA A 146 -7.34 5.50 -13.28
CA ALA A 146 -6.80 6.86 -13.19
C ALA A 146 -5.49 6.95 -12.37
N LYS A 147 -5.15 5.90 -11.61
CA LYS A 147 -3.98 5.86 -10.72
C LYS A 147 -3.02 4.71 -11.03
N ASN A 148 -3.31 3.89 -12.05
CA ASN A 148 -2.57 2.65 -12.35
C ASN A 148 -2.42 1.75 -11.12
N VAL A 149 -3.46 1.63 -10.29
CA VAL A 149 -3.45 0.80 -9.08
C VAL A 149 -4.23 -0.48 -9.32
N LEU A 150 -3.64 -1.62 -8.96
CA LEU A 150 -4.32 -2.90 -8.76
C LEU A 150 -4.51 -3.10 -7.27
N ALA A 151 -5.69 -3.53 -6.86
CA ALA A 151 -6.00 -3.82 -5.47
C ALA A 151 -6.74 -5.13 -5.36
N PHE A 152 -6.61 -5.79 -4.20
CA PHE A 152 -7.53 -6.84 -3.81
C PHE A 152 -7.81 -6.80 -2.32
N VAL A 153 -9.00 -7.26 -1.94
CA VAL A 153 -9.36 -7.59 -0.56
C VAL A 153 -9.66 -9.08 -0.46
N ARG A 154 -9.33 -9.66 0.69
CA ARG A 154 -9.53 -11.09 0.95
C ARG A 154 -10.29 -11.30 2.24
N ALA A 155 -11.34 -12.11 2.20
CA ALA A 155 -12.10 -12.54 3.37
C ALA A 155 -11.72 -13.98 3.77
N PRO A 156 -11.91 -14.37 5.04
CA PRO A 156 -11.82 -15.77 5.41
C PRO A 156 -12.98 -16.56 4.80
N GLY A 157 -12.71 -17.75 4.25
CA GLY A 157 -13.72 -18.59 3.60
C GLY A 157 -14.12 -18.10 2.21
N GLY A 158 -14.99 -18.84 1.52
CA GLY A 158 -15.27 -18.68 0.09
C GLY A 158 -16.48 -17.82 -0.28
N ASP A 159 -17.03 -17.01 0.63
CA ASP A 159 -18.22 -16.18 0.34
C ASP A 159 -17.85 -14.90 -0.44
N THR A 160 -17.72 -15.05 -1.76
CA THR A 160 -17.41 -13.96 -2.69
C THR A 160 -18.54 -12.94 -2.81
N SER A 161 -19.80 -13.37 -2.61
CA SER A 161 -20.97 -12.51 -2.73
C SER A 161 -20.98 -11.47 -1.61
N SER A 162 -20.83 -11.92 -0.36
CA SER A 162 -20.79 -11.02 0.80
C SER A 162 -19.60 -10.06 0.73
N LEU A 163 -18.42 -10.55 0.34
CA LEU A 163 -17.23 -9.71 0.17
C LEU A 163 -17.42 -8.65 -0.92
N TYR A 164 -18.03 -9.02 -2.05
CA TYR A 164 -18.32 -8.07 -3.12
C TYR A 164 -19.32 -6.98 -2.68
N GLN A 165 -20.36 -7.32 -1.91
CA GLN A 165 -21.28 -6.29 -1.38
C GLN A 165 -20.59 -5.35 -0.38
N TRP A 166 -19.70 -5.88 0.47
CA TRP A 166 -18.86 -5.06 1.33
C TRP A 166 -17.99 -4.10 0.50
N TRP A 167 -17.32 -4.61 -0.54
CA TRP A 167 -16.46 -3.81 -1.40
C TRP A 167 -17.23 -2.70 -2.12
N ARG A 168 -18.45 -2.95 -2.61
CA ARG A 168 -19.26 -1.90 -3.27
C ARG A 168 -19.57 -0.69 -2.38
N THR A 169 -19.51 -0.84 -1.06
CA THR A 169 -19.83 0.23 -0.11
C THR A 169 -18.60 0.83 0.57
N ASN A 170 -17.46 0.16 0.48
CA ASN A 170 -16.22 0.55 1.17
C ASN A 170 -15.01 0.67 0.23
N GLY A 171 -15.14 0.26 -1.04
CA GLY A 171 -14.09 0.14 -2.05
C GLY A 171 -13.56 1.46 -2.58
#